data_AF-A0A426YTS9-F1
#
_entry.id   AF-A0A426YTS9-F1
#
_cell.length_a   1.000
_cell.length_b   1.000
_cell.length_c   1.000
_cell.angle_alpha   90.00
_cell.angle_beta   90.00
_cell.angle_gamma   90.00
#
_symmetry.space_group_name_H-M   'P 1'
#
loop_
_entity.id
_entity.type
_entity.pdbx_description
1 polymer ?
#
loop_
_entity_poly.entity_id
_entity_poly.type
_entity_poly.pdbx_seq_one_letter_code
_entity_poly.pdbx_strand_id
1 'polypeptide(L)'
;MGDRNTELYFVFMNFDPEYESLRADRCVMSKEGVEELDTYLSHKHDQLLAKLLPPYSYRKKSSLAIVDGFSVEITKEQVFLVGFNMFCVTADGNADLSFDVFLPSGSHSQICKGGEGG
;
A
#
# COMPACT_ATOMS: atom_id res chain seq x y z
N MET A 1 9.92 -10.42 22.05
CA MET A 1 8.58 -9.89 22.38
C MET A 1 8.25 -8.91 21.29
N GLY A 2 7.20 -9.17 20.50
CA GLY A 2 6.95 -8.53 19.22
C GLY A 2 6.84 -7.02 19.31
N ASP A 3 7.56 -6.33 18.43
CA ASP A 3 7.39 -4.91 18.16
C ASP A 3 5.94 -4.64 17.76
N ARG A 4 5.19 -4.04 18.69
CA ARG A 4 3.84 -3.49 18.42
C ARG A 4 3.92 -2.11 17.76
N ASN A 5 5.09 -1.74 17.25
CA ASN A 5 5.29 -0.49 16.58
C ASN A 5 4.56 -0.57 15.24
N THR A 6 3.59 0.32 15.06
CA THR A 6 2.93 0.49 13.77
C THR A 6 3.89 1.24 12.86
N GLU A 7 4.16 0.66 11.70
CA GLU A 7 5.01 1.28 10.69
C GLU A 7 4.17 1.64 9.47
N LEU A 8 4.70 2.51 8.63
CA LEU A 8 4.02 2.95 7.42
C LEU A 8 4.30 1.97 6.28
N TYR A 9 3.28 1.19 5.92
CA TYR A 9 3.34 0.28 4.80
C TYR A 9 2.61 0.89 3.60
N PHE A 10 3.26 0.83 2.44
CA PHE A 10 2.67 1.13 1.15
C PHE A 10 2.27 -0.19 0.49
N VAL A 11 0.99 -0.30 0.20
CA VAL A 11 0.37 -1.50 -0.33
C VAL A 11 -0.05 -1.22 -1.76
N PHE A 12 0.40 -2.06 -2.69
CA PHE A 12 0.07 -1.98 -4.11
C PHE A 12 -0.85 -3.14 -4.47
N MET A 13 -2.02 -2.81 -4.99
CA MET A 13 -3.01 -3.74 -5.50
C MET A 13 -2.62 -4.24 -6.89
N ASN A 14 -3.19 -5.40 -7.26
CA ASN A 14 -3.08 -5.90 -8.61
C ASN A 14 -3.88 -5.03 -9.58
N PHE A 15 -3.52 -5.12 -10.86
CA PHE A 15 -4.19 -4.39 -11.94
C PHE A 15 -5.71 -4.55 -11.90
N ASP A 16 -6.42 -3.43 -11.87
CA ASP A 16 -7.87 -3.38 -11.91
C ASP A 16 -8.35 -2.75 -13.23
N PRO A 17 -9.18 -3.47 -14.03
CA PRO A 17 -9.65 -2.96 -15.32
C PRO A 17 -10.61 -1.76 -15.18
N GLU A 18 -11.30 -1.62 -14.05
CA GLU A 18 -12.17 -0.49 -13.76
C GLU A 18 -11.32 0.75 -13.41
N TYR A 19 -10.24 0.57 -12.63
CA TYR A 19 -9.24 1.63 -12.44
C TYR A 19 -8.63 2.10 -13.76
N GLU A 20 -8.24 1.17 -14.64
CA GLU A 20 -7.72 1.56 -15.96
C GLU A 20 -8.75 2.26 -16.82
N SER A 21 -10.01 1.80 -16.80
CA SER A 21 -11.08 2.44 -17.57
C SER A 21 -11.32 3.87 -17.09
N LEU A 22 -11.39 4.08 -15.76
CA LEU A 22 -11.51 5.41 -15.15
C LEU A 22 -10.29 6.26 -15.51
N ARG A 23 -9.08 5.73 -15.36
CA ARG A 23 -7.84 6.47 -15.66
C ARG A 23 -7.67 6.79 -17.15
N ALA A 24 -8.15 5.91 -18.03
CA ALA A 24 -8.14 6.09 -19.48
C ALA A 24 -9.20 7.09 -19.95
N ASP A 25 -10.26 7.31 -19.16
CA ASP A 25 -11.21 8.37 -19.40
C ASP A 25 -10.49 9.72 -19.29
N ARG A 26 -10.55 10.52 -20.37
CA ARG A 26 -9.90 11.83 -20.42
C ARG A 26 -10.48 12.79 -19.38
N CYS A 27 -11.68 12.52 -18.87
CA CYS A 27 -12.30 13.28 -17.77
C CYS A 27 -11.51 13.18 -16.46
N VAL A 28 -10.78 12.09 -16.22
CA VAL A 28 -9.98 11.89 -14.98
C VAL A 28 -8.71 12.76 -14.92
N MET A 29 -8.31 13.37 -16.03
CA MET A 29 -7.27 14.42 -16.02
C MET A 29 -7.80 15.80 -15.59
N SER A 30 -9.12 15.94 -15.43
CA SER A 30 -9.75 17.13 -14.84
C SER A 30 -9.80 17.00 -13.31
N LYS A 31 -9.76 18.12 -12.59
CA LYS A 31 -9.79 18.12 -11.11
C LYS A 31 -10.90 17.23 -10.53
N GLU A 32 -12.09 17.30 -11.12
CA GLU A 32 -13.26 16.53 -10.70
C GLU A 32 -13.06 15.01 -10.87
N GLY A 33 -12.45 14.58 -11.97
CA GLY A 33 -12.23 13.16 -12.20
C GLY A 33 -11.08 12.58 -11.37
N VAL A 34 -10.09 13.40 -10.97
CA VAL A 34 -9.09 12.99 -9.98
C VAL A 34 -9.74 12.77 -8.61
N GLU A 35 -10.67 13.64 -8.20
CA GLU A 35 -11.42 13.49 -6.94
C GLU A 35 -12.34 12.25 -6.96
N GLU A 36 -12.99 11.99 -8.09
CA GLU A 36 -13.82 10.79 -8.27
C GLU A 36 -12.96 9.50 -8.20
N LEU A 37 -11.81 9.50 -8.88
CA LEU A 37 -10.86 8.38 -8.84
C LEU A 37 -10.29 8.17 -7.43
N ASP A 38 -9.91 9.25 -6.74
CA ASP A 38 -9.43 9.16 -5.35
C ASP A 38 -10.51 8.59 -4.44
N THR A 39 -11.76 9.04 -4.59
CA THR A 39 -12.90 8.54 -3.81
C THR A 39 -13.15 7.05 -4.07
N TYR A 40 -13.17 6.64 -5.35
CA TYR A 40 -13.35 5.23 -5.74
C TYR A 40 -12.26 4.34 -5.14
N LEU A 41 -11.00 4.72 -5.31
CA LEU A 41 -9.86 4.01 -4.74
C LEU A 41 -9.92 4.00 -3.22
N SER A 42 -10.25 5.13 -2.61
CA SER A 42 -10.35 5.27 -1.16
C SER A 42 -11.36 4.26 -0.59
N HIS A 43 -12.55 4.18 -1.18
CA HIS A 43 -13.57 3.22 -0.81
C HIS A 43 -13.11 1.76 -1.00
N LYS A 44 -12.46 1.45 -2.12
CA LYS A 44 -11.92 0.12 -2.40
C LYS A 44 -10.89 -0.30 -1.35
N HIS A 45 -9.97 0.60 -1.01
CA HIS A 45 -8.95 0.38 0.02
C HIS A 45 -9.57 0.17 1.40
N ASP A 46 -10.55 0.99 1.78
CA ASP A 46 -11.22 0.86 3.09
C ASP A 46 -12.02 -0.44 3.20
N GLN A 47 -12.70 -0.87 2.14
CA GLN A 47 -13.38 -2.16 2.11
C GLN A 47 -12.40 -3.33 2.23
N LEU A 48 -11.24 -3.25 1.57
CA LEU A 48 -10.23 -4.30 1.67
C LEU A 48 -9.62 -4.35 3.07
N LEU A 49 -9.26 -3.20 3.64
CA LEU A 49 -8.75 -3.11 5.00
C LEU A 49 -9.76 -3.64 6.03
N ALA A 50 -11.04 -3.29 5.89
CA ALA A 50 -12.10 -3.79 6.76
C ALA A 50 -12.34 -5.31 6.64
N LYS A 51 -12.02 -5.93 5.50
CA LYS A 51 -12.12 -7.38 5.29
C LYS A 51 -10.92 -8.14 5.85
N LEU A 52 -9.73 -7.58 5.72
CA LEU A 52 -8.47 -8.25 6.10
C LEU A 52 -8.10 -8.02 7.55
N LEU A 53 -8.36 -6.81 8.05
CA LEU A 53 -7.90 -6.37 9.36
C LEU A 53 -9.07 -6.07 10.29
N PRO A 54 -8.93 -6.38 11.59
CA PRO A 54 -9.95 -6.04 12.56
C PRO A 54 -10.14 -4.52 12.61
N PRO A 55 -11.40 -4.06 12.76
CA PRO A 55 -11.71 -2.64 12.90
C PRO A 55 -10.96 -2.05 14.09
N TYR A 56 -10.57 -0.77 14.00
CA TYR A 56 -9.77 -0.04 14.98
C TYR A 56 -8.31 -0.51 15.15
N SER A 57 -7.86 -1.50 14.37
CA SER A 57 -6.49 -2.03 14.47
C SER A 57 -5.54 -1.51 13.39
N TYR A 58 -6.00 -0.63 12.50
CA TYR A 58 -5.21 -0.07 11.40
C TYR A 58 -5.54 1.41 11.21
N ARG A 59 -4.60 2.16 10.61
CA ARG A 59 -4.81 3.56 10.29
C ARG A 59 -4.38 3.86 8.87
N LYS A 60 -5.33 3.97 7.95
CA LYS A 60 -5.06 4.41 6.58
C LYS A 60 -4.60 5.86 6.58
N LYS A 61 -3.48 6.14 5.91
CA LYS A 61 -2.87 7.48 5.85
C LYS A 61 -3.24 8.20 4.57
N SER A 62 -3.09 7.55 3.42
CA SER A 62 -3.40 8.17 2.12
C SER A 62 -3.67 7.11 1.06
N SER A 63 -4.48 7.43 0.06
CA SER A 63 -4.58 6.66 -1.18
C SER A 63 -3.59 7.23 -2.20
N LEU A 64 -2.96 6.38 -3.00
CA LEU A 64 -2.19 6.78 -4.15
C LEU A 64 -3.13 6.70 -5.35
N ALA A 65 -3.44 7.82 -6.02
CA ALA A 65 -4.29 7.78 -7.21
C ALA A 65 -3.52 7.41 -8.50
N ILE A 66 -2.19 7.59 -8.48
CA ILE A 66 -1.29 7.36 -9.62
C ILE A 66 -1.10 5.86 -9.91
N VAL A 67 -1.31 5.02 -8.91
CA VAL A 67 -1.20 3.57 -8.93
C VAL A 67 -2.32 3.02 -8.06
N ASP A 68 -2.88 1.84 -8.34
CA ASP A 68 -3.88 1.23 -7.45
C ASP A 68 -3.19 0.79 -6.14
N GLY A 69 -3.06 1.72 -5.19
CA GLY A 69 -2.29 1.51 -3.97
C GLY A 69 -2.58 2.54 -2.88
N PHE A 70 -2.15 2.25 -1.66
CA PHE A 70 -2.40 3.10 -0.49
C PHE A 70 -1.33 2.95 0.58
N SER A 71 -1.21 3.96 1.43
CA SER A 71 -0.39 3.92 2.63
C SER A 71 -1.24 3.66 3.86
N VAL A 72 -0.84 2.69 4.65
CA VAL A 72 -1.52 2.29 5.88
C VAL A 72 -0.50 2.07 6.99
N GLU A 73 -0.83 2.56 8.17
CA GLU A 73 -0.09 2.34 9.39
C GLU A 73 -0.64 1.09 10.08
N ILE A 74 0.17 0.02 10.10
CA ILE A 74 -0.17 -1.28 10.66
C ILE A 74 1.05 -1.94 11.27
N THR A 75 0.84 -3.00 12.03
CA THR A 75 1.91 -3.83 12.59
C THR A 75 2.45 -4.81 11.55
N LYS A 76 3.71 -5.23 11.69
CA LYS A 76 4.35 -6.22 10.82
C LYS A 76 3.53 -7.51 10.69
N GLU A 77 2.88 -7.96 11.75
CA GLU A 77 2.00 -9.14 11.75
C GLU A 77 0.78 -8.97 10.83
N GLN A 78 0.16 -7.78 10.84
CA GLN A 78 -0.96 -7.45 9.96
C GLN A 78 -0.53 -7.33 8.50
N VAL A 79 0.71 -6.93 8.24
CA VAL A 79 1.27 -6.86 6.88
C VAL A 79 1.34 -8.22 6.26
N PHE A 80 1.64 -9.29 7.02
CA PHE A 80 1.61 -10.64 6.47
C PHE A 80 0.20 -11.06 6.03
N LEU A 81 -0.85 -10.58 6.71
CA LEU A 81 -2.24 -10.83 6.31
C LEU A 81 -2.61 -10.10 5.02
N VAL A 82 -2.14 -8.84 4.87
CA VAL A 82 -2.39 -8.01 3.68
C VAL A 82 -1.53 -8.45 2.50
N GLY A 83 -0.26 -8.70 2.76
CA GLY A 83 0.77 -9.07 1.80
C GLY A 83 0.58 -10.45 1.18
N PHE A 84 -0.26 -11.31 1.76
CA PHE A 84 -0.56 -12.64 1.18
C PHE A 84 -1.19 -12.57 -0.22
N ASN A 85 -1.89 -11.48 -0.56
CA ASN A 85 -2.48 -11.30 -1.89
C ASN A 85 -1.89 -10.11 -2.66
N MET A 86 -1.09 -9.25 -2.01
CA MET A 86 -0.70 -7.95 -2.53
C MET A 86 0.75 -7.63 -2.20
N PHE A 87 1.32 -6.68 -2.94
CA PHE A 87 2.69 -6.26 -2.75
C PHE A 87 2.76 -5.15 -1.70
N CYS A 88 3.46 -5.39 -0.60
CA CYS A 88 3.62 -4.39 0.47
C CYS A 88 5.09 -3.99 0.60
N VAL A 89 5.35 -2.69 0.75
CA VAL A 89 6.68 -2.15 1.06
C VAL A 89 6.60 -1.27 2.31
N THR A 90 7.56 -1.38 3.20
CA THR A 90 7.80 -0.37 4.26
C THR A 90 9.18 0.24 4.08
N ALA A 91 9.34 1.48 4.51
CA ALA A 91 10.64 2.12 4.61
C ALA A 91 11.06 2.10 6.08
N ASP A 92 12.15 1.41 6.40
CA ASP A 92 12.72 1.47 7.74
C ASP A 92 13.22 2.89 8.00
N GLY A 93 12.77 3.50 9.10
CA GLY A 93 13.10 4.90 9.43
C GLY A 93 14.54 5.10 9.91
N ASN A 94 15.35 4.05 9.93
CA ASN A 94 16.77 4.15 10.17
C ASN A 94 17.46 4.77 8.95
N ALA A 95 18.64 5.37 9.14
CA ALA A 95 19.39 6.04 8.06
C ALA A 95 19.80 5.09 6.90
N ASP A 96 19.49 3.81 7.00
CA ASP A 96 19.58 2.82 5.94
C ASP A 96 18.22 2.78 5.20
N LEU A 97 18.15 3.39 4.01
CA LEU A 97 16.98 3.36 3.11
C LEU A 97 16.77 1.92 2.59
N SER A 98 16.37 1.02 3.49
CA SER A 98 16.03 -0.36 3.18
C SER A 98 14.51 -0.48 3.09
N PHE A 99 14.06 -1.17 2.04
CA PHE A 99 12.65 -1.43 1.80
C PHE A 99 12.36 -2.89 2.07
N ASP A 100 11.49 -3.18 3.03
CA ASP A 100 11.02 -4.54 3.24
C ASP A 100 9.86 -4.84 2.30
N VAL A 101 10.08 -5.77 1.39
CA VAL A 101 9.10 -6.24 0.43
C VAL A 101 8.46 -7.53 0.93
N PHE A 102 7.13 -7.53 1.01
CA PHE A 102 6.34 -8.72 1.32
C PHE A 102 5.64 -9.21 0.05
N LEU A 103 5.96 -10.44 -0.33
CA LEU A 103 5.40 -11.12 -1.50
C LEU A 103 4.19 -12.00 -1.09
N PRO A 104 3.22 -12.19 -2.01
CA PRO A 104 2.05 -13.03 -1.79
C PRO A 104 2.36 -14.50 -1.48
N SER A 105 3.56 -14.99 -1.84
CA SER A 105 4.04 -16.30 -1.43
C SER A 105 4.38 -16.43 0.07
N GLY A 106 4.21 -15.35 0.86
CA GLY A 106 4.72 -15.26 2.23
C GLY A 106 6.24 -15.04 2.30
N SER A 107 6.88 -14.79 1.16
CA SER A 107 8.30 -14.49 1.10
C SER A 107 8.54 -13.04 1.47
N HIS A 108 9.46 -12.80 2.40
CA HIS A 108 9.93 -11.48 2.79
C HIS A 108 11.31 -11.24 2.18
N SER A 109 11.49 -10.11 1.51
CA SER A 109 12.76 -9.74 0.88
C SER A 109 13.09 -8.30 1.24
N GLN A 110 14.22 -8.11 1.91
CA GLN A 110 14.70 -6.79 2.24
C GLN A 110 15.55 -6.28 1.06
N ILE A 111 15.10 -5.20 0.42
CA ILE A 111 15.87 -4.49 -0.59
C ILE A 111 16.66 -3.40 0.13
N CYS A 112 17.91 -3.69 0.47
CA CYS A 112 18.87 -2.66 0.85
C CYS A 112 19.28 -1.89 -0.41
N LYS A 113 19.33 -0.55 -0.35
CA LYS A 113 20.03 0.20 -1.41
C LYS A 113 21.48 -0.30 -1.44
N GLY A 114 21.88 -0.95 -2.53
CA GLY A 114 23.27 -1.28 -2.77
C GLY A 114 24.08 0.00 -2.61
N GLY A 115 25.01 0.01 -1.65
CA GLY A 115 25.88 1.14 -1.41
C GLY A 115 26.51 1.56 -2.72
N GLU A 116 26.39 2.86 -3.03
CA GLU A 116 27.12 3.49 -4.10
C GLU A 116 28.61 3.35 -3.75
N GLY A 117 29.25 2.31 -4.29
CA GLY A 117 30.69 2.18 -4.25
C GLY A 117 31.28 3.20 -5.22
N GLY A 118 31.91 4.24 -4.67
CA GLY A 118 32.66 5.27 -5.40
C GLY A 118 33.53 6.07 -4.45
#